data_AF-A0A7M3YX95-F1
#
_entry.id   AF-A0A7M3YX95-F1
#
_cell.length_a   1.000
_cell.length_b   1.000
_cell.length_c   1.000
_cell.angle_alpha   90.00
_cell.angle_beta   90.00
_cell.angle_gamma   90.00
#
_symmetry.space_group_name_H-M   'P 1'
#
loop_
_entity.id
_entity.type
_entity.pdbx_description
1 polymer ?
#
loop_
_entity_poly.entity_id
_entity_poly.type
_entity_poly.pdbx_seq_one_letter_code
_entity_poly.pdbx_strand_id
1 'polypeptide(L)'
;KAVRELERIRAWGYGHLPICMAKTQYSFSHDASLLGAPSGFTIPVREFRLNAGAGFVVAVLGNMMTMPGLPKRPAALDMDMDEDGNLLGVFG
;
A
#
# COMPACT_ATOMS: atom_id res chain seq x y z
N LYS A 1 14.86 5.64 -11.67
CA LYS A 1 15.03 5.33 -10.23
C LYS A 1 14.91 3.82 -9.97
N ALA A 2 13.76 3.21 -10.25
CA ALA A 2 13.51 1.77 -10.07
C ALA A 2 14.61 0.85 -10.63
N VAL A 3 15.07 1.08 -11.87
CA VAL A 3 16.14 0.25 -12.49
C VAL A 3 17.41 0.21 -11.62
N ARG A 4 17.87 1.37 -11.13
CA ARG A 4 19.06 1.46 -10.27
C ARG A 4 18.88 0.72 -8.95
N GLU A 5 17.67 0.75 -8.37
CA GLU A 5 17.35 0.04 -7.13
C GLU A 5 17.32 -1.48 -7.36
N LEU A 6 16.75 -1.92 -8.48
CA LEU A 6 16.71 -3.33 -8.86
C LEU A 6 18.11 -3.89 -9.07
N GLU A 7 18.98 -3.19 -9.79
CA GLU A 7 20.38 -3.60 -9.98
C GLU A 7 21.14 -3.69 -8.66
N ARG A 8 20.89 -2.76 -7.73
CA ARG A 8 21.48 -2.82 -6.38
C ARG A 8 20.99 -4.03 -5.58
N ILE A 9 19.68 -4.32 -5.63
CA ILE A 9 19.09 -5.50 -4.97
C ILE A 9 19.69 -6.80 -5.53
N ARG A 10 19.90 -6.86 -6.85
CA ARG A 10 20.57 -7.98 -7.52
C ARG A 10 22.02 -8.12 -7.07
N ALA A 11 22.78 -7.02 -7.04
CA ALA A 11 24.17 -6.99 -6.60
C ALA A 11 24.34 -7.45 -5.13
N TRP A 12 23.33 -7.21 -4.28
CA TRP A 12 23.30 -7.70 -2.90
C TRP A 12 22.89 -9.17 -2.76
N GLY A 13 22.64 -9.89 -3.85
CA GLY A 13 22.27 -11.32 -3.83
C GLY A 13 20.79 -11.59 -3.58
N TYR A 14 19.95 -10.56 -3.48
CA TYR A 14 18.51 -10.70 -3.21
C TYR A 14 17.65 -10.82 -4.48
N GLY A 15 18.26 -11.00 -5.65
CA GLY A 15 17.55 -11.09 -6.94
C GLY A 15 16.59 -12.28 -7.07
N HIS A 16 16.69 -13.27 -6.18
CA HIS A 16 15.85 -14.47 -6.14
C HIS A 16 14.62 -14.32 -5.23
N LEU A 17 14.51 -13.22 -4.47
CA LEU A 17 13.39 -13.01 -3.56
C LEU A 17 12.07 -12.80 -4.34
N PRO A 18 10.93 -13.30 -3.80
CA PRO A 18 9.62 -13.04 -4.38
C PRO A 18 9.27 -11.54 -4.39
N ILE A 19 8.37 -11.18 -5.31
CA ILE A 19 7.93 -9.80 -5.50
C ILE A 19 6.54 -9.60 -4.88
N CYS A 20 6.41 -8.58 -4.05
CA CYS A 20 5.14 -8.06 -3.56
C CYS A 20 4.74 -6.83 -4.39
N MET A 21 3.60 -6.90 -5.08
CA MET A 21 3.12 -5.81 -5.92
C MET A 21 2.32 -4.80 -5.10
N ALA A 22 2.81 -3.57 -5.04
CA ALA A 22 2.20 -2.47 -4.33
C ALA A 22 1.46 -1.53 -5.30
N LYS A 23 0.14 -1.70 -5.39
CA LYS A 23 -0.73 -1.00 -6.35
C LYS A 23 -2.11 -0.72 -5.78
N THR A 24 -2.92 0.04 -6.50
CA THR A 24 -4.34 0.22 -6.19
C THR A 24 -5.07 -1.12 -6.12
N GLN A 25 -5.90 -1.31 -5.10
CA GLN A 25 -6.75 -2.48 -4.92
C GLN A 25 -8.02 -2.45 -5.80
N TYR A 26 -8.36 -1.29 -6.37
CA TYR A 26 -9.64 -1.08 -7.07
C TYR A 26 -9.66 -1.57 -8.53
N SER A 27 -8.50 -1.89 -9.10
CA SER A 27 -8.36 -2.31 -10.50
C SER A 27 -7.34 -3.45 -10.60
N PHE A 28 -7.34 -4.23 -11.67
CA PHE A 28 -6.19 -5.11 -12.01
C PHE A 28 -4.98 -4.32 -12.51
N SER A 29 -5.20 -3.15 -13.10
CA SER A 29 -4.15 -2.26 -13.57
C SER A 29 -3.52 -1.46 -12.42
N HIS A 30 -2.71 -0.44 -12.74
CA HIS A 30 -2.21 0.51 -11.76
C HIS A 30 -3.17 1.71 -11.53
N ASP A 31 -4.18 1.87 -12.40
CA ASP A 31 -5.15 2.96 -12.38
C ASP A 31 -6.47 2.49 -11.76
N ALA A 32 -6.92 3.16 -10.70
CA ALA A 32 -8.13 2.82 -9.97
C ALA A 32 -9.42 3.04 -10.78
N SER A 33 -9.38 3.84 -11.84
CA SER A 33 -10.54 4.14 -12.69
C SER A 33 -10.85 3.04 -13.70
N LEU A 34 -9.89 2.14 -13.98
CA LEU A 34 -10.04 1.05 -14.94
C LEU A 34 -10.70 -0.17 -14.27
N LEU A 35 -12.02 -0.26 -14.39
CA LEU A 35 -12.83 -1.32 -13.77
C LEU A 35 -12.94 -2.59 -14.64
N GLY A 36 -13.44 -3.67 -14.04
CA GLY A 36 -13.63 -4.95 -14.72
C GLY A 36 -12.31 -5.69 -14.95
N ALA A 37 -12.11 -6.24 -16.14
CA ALA A 37 -10.90 -6.95 -16.54
C ALA A 37 -10.14 -6.16 -17.63
N PRO A 38 -9.49 -5.02 -17.29
CA PRO A 38 -8.74 -4.23 -18.26
C PRO A 38 -7.58 -5.04 -18.85
N SER A 39 -7.20 -4.73 -20.08
CA SER A 39 -6.07 -5.36 -20.78
C SER A 39 -5.25 -4.31 -21.55
N GLY A 40 -4.04 -4.67 -21.98
CA GLY A 40 -3.19 -3.77 -22.78
C GLY A 40 -2.60 -2.57 -22.04
N PHE A 41 -2.60 -2.59 -20.70
CA PHE A 41 -2.02 -1.51 -19.89
C PHE A 41 -0.53 -1.74 -19.59
N THR A 42 0.22 -0.65 -19.49
CA THR A 42 1.61 -0.66 -19.01
C THR A 42 1.64 -0.53 -17.49
N ILE A 43 2.54 -1.24 -16.82
CA ILE A 43 2.75 -1.16 -15.38
C ILE A 43 3.93 -0.22 -15.07
N PRO A 44 3.70 0.98 -14.50
CA PRO A 44 4.76 1.93 -14.19
C PRO A 44 5.36 1.64 -12.82
N VAL A 45 6.49 0.94 -12.75
CA VAL A 45 7.19 0.74 -11.46
C VAL A 45 8.02 1.98 -11.12
N ARG A 46 7.69 2.64 -10.00
CA ARG A 46 8.34 3.88 -9.56
C ARG A 46 9.60 3.63 -8.74
N GLU A 47 9.55 2.64 -7.85
CA GLU A 47 10.65 2.25 -6.98
C GLU A 47 10.53 0.80 -6.50
N PHE A 48 11.67 0.23 -6.09
CA PHE A 48 11.74 -1.07 -5.41
C PHE A 48 12.22 -0.89 -3.97
N ARG A 49 11.56 -1.57 -3.03
CA ARG A 49 11.97 -1.61 -1.61
C ARG A 49 12.31 -3.03 -1.20
N LEU A 50 13.48 -3.23 -0.62
CA LEU A 50 13.90 -4.54 -0.12
C LEU A 50 13.43 -4.71 1.33
N ASN A 51 12.60 -5.72 1.59
CA ASN A 51 12.24 -6.16 2.93
C ASN A 51 12.97 -7.48 3.24
N ALA A 52 14.28 -7.39 3.47
CA ALA A 52 15.14 -8.56 3.60
C ALA A 52 14.72 -9.50 4.75
N GLY A 53 14.30 -8.95 5.90
CA GLY A 53 13.87 -9.76 7.04
C GLY A 53 12.57 -10.54 6.78
N ALA A 54 11.67 -9.99 5.97
CA ALA A 54 10.43 -10.66 5.58
C ALA A 54 10.59 -11.53 4.31
N GLY A 55 11.73 -11.42 3.62
CA GLY A 55 12.07 -12.25 2.47
C GLY A 55 11.39 -11.86 1.16
N PHE A 56 11.10 -10.58 0.92
CA PHE A 56 10.52 -10.14 -0.36
C PHE A 56 10.94 -8.73 -0.78
N VAL A 57 10.76 -8.42 -2.07
CA VAL A 57 10.96 -7.09 -2.64
C VAL A 57 9.60 -6.48 -3.00
N VAL A 58 9.34 -5.27 -2.56
CA VAL A 58 8.12 -4.54 -2.88
C VAL A 58 8.32 -3.69 -4.14
N ALA A 59 7.50 -3.92 -5.17
CA ALA A 59 7.46 -3.11 -6.37
C ALA A 59 6.33 -2.08 -6.26
N VAL A 60 6.67 -0.80 -6.15
CA VAL A 60 5.70 0.28 -5.90
C VAL A 60 5.30 0.93 -7.22
N LEU A 61 4.01 0.82 -7.59
CA LEU A 61 3.50 1.30 -8.87
C LEU A 61 2.96 2.74 -8.82
N GLY A 62 2.67 3.25 -7.63
CA GLY A 62 2.08 4.57 -7.46
C GLY A 62 2.34 5.15 -6.07
N ASN A 63 1.48 6.07 -5.66
CA ASN A 63 1.51 6.60 -4.30
C ASN A 63 0.70 5.66 -3.41
N MET A 64 1.37 5.05 -2.43
CA MET A 64 0.69 4.30 -1.38
C MET A 64 0.67 5.12 -0.10
N MET A 65 -0.51 5.23 0.49
CA MET A 65 -0.70 5.76 1.83
C MET A 65 -0.12 4.78 2.83
N THR A 66 0.97 5.18 3.49
CA THR A 66 1.57 4.43 4.60
C THR A 66 1.20 5.02 5.96
N MET A 67 0.66 6.24 5.97
CA MET A 67 0.21 6.95 7.16
C MET A 67 -1.14 7.62 6.82
N PRO A 68 -2.27 7.01 7.19
CA PRO A 68 -3.58 7.64 6.99
C PRO A 68 -3.72 8.89 7.87
N GLY A 69 -4.31 9.94 7.31
CA GLY A 69 -4.67 11.15 8.07
C GLY A 69 -6.07 11.02 8.68
N LEU A 70 -6.39 11.95 9.59
CA LEU A 70 -7.75 12.08 10.13
C LEU A 70 -8.67 12.79 9.11
N PRO A 71 -9.96 12.39 9.03
CA PRO A 71 -10.95 13.11 8.23
C PRO A 71 -11.30 14.47 8.88
N LYS A 72 -12.01 15.33 8.13
CA LYS A 72 -12.41 16.67 8.60
C LYS A 72 -13.11 16.67 9.96
N ARG A 73 -13.97 15.68 10.21
CA ARG A 73 -14.59 15.41 11.51
C ARG A 73 -14.13 14.01 11.95
N PRO A 74 -13.11 13.89 12.83
CA PRO A 74 -12.64 12.59 13.30
C PRO A 74 -13.68 11.94 14.20
N ALA A 75 -13.82 10.61 14.10
CA ALA A 75 -14.71 9.82 14.97
C ALA A 75 -14.42 10.01 16.47
N ALA A 76 -13.18 10.40 16.81
CA ALA A 76 -12.77 10.73 18.17
C ALA A 76 -13.62 11.84 18.84
N LEU A 77 -14.32 12.70 18.08
CA LEU A 77 -15.22 13.70 18.66
C LEU A 77 -16.52 13.09 19.22
N ASP A 78 -16.88 11.89 18.76
CA ASP A 78 -18.09 11.18 19.13
C ASP A 78 -17.79 10.01 20.10
N MET A 79 -16.51 9.74 20.38
CA MET A 79 -16.07 8.69 21.29
C MET A 79 -16.22 9.14 22.75
N ASP A 80 -16.97 8.38 23.54
CA ASP A 80 -17.16 8.64 24.97
C ASP A 80 -17.48 7.33 25.74
N MET A 81 -17.67 7.42 27.05
CA MET A 81 -18.11 6.32 27.91
C MET A 81 -19.31 6.77 28.75
N ASP A 82 -20.38 5.96 28.76
CA ASP A 82 -21.56 6.24 29.58
C ASP A 82 -21.32 5.92 31.08
N GLU A 83 -22.30 6.21 31.92
CA GLU A 83 -22.22 5.99 33.37
C GLU A 83 -22.08 4.51 33.76
N ASP A 84 -22.54 3.59 32.90
CA ASP A 84 -22.45 2.15 33.09
C ASP A 84 -21.11 1.58 32.56
N GLY A 85 -20.25 2.43 32.01
CA GLY A 85 -18.95 2.06 31.46
C GLY A 85 -18.99 1.56 30.02
N ASN A 86 -20.11 1.74 29.30
CA ASN A 86 -20.21 1.34 27.89
C ASN A 86 -19.59 2.38 26.96
N LEU A 87 -18.90 1.90 25.93
CA LEU A 87 -18.25 2.75 24.93
C LEU A 87 -19.26 3.25 23.89
N LEU A 88 -19.27 4.57 23.66
CA LEU A 88 -20.06 5.25 22.64
C LEU A 88 -19.16 5.68 21.47
N GLY A 89 -19.69 5.73 20.24
CA GLY A 89 -19.03 6.31 19.06
C GLY A 89 -17.78 5.60 18.52
N VAL A 90 -17.38 4.46 19.10
CA VAL A 90 -16.23 3.64 18.65
C VAL A 90 -16.59 2.77 17.44
N PHE A 91 -17.84 2.32 17.36
CA PHE A 91 -18.39 1.54 16.26
C PHE A 91 -19.60 2.28 15.68
N GLY A 92 -19.77 2.22 14.35
CA GLY A 92 -20.94 2.74 13.64
C GLY A 92 -22.01 1.69 13.43
#